data_AF-A0A2G9TEX6-F1
#
_entry.id   AF-A0A2G9TEX6-F1
#
_cell.length_a   1.000
_cell.length_b   1.000
_cell.length_c   1.000
_cell.angle_alpha   90.00
_cell.angle_beta   90.00
_cell.angle_gamma   90.00
#
_symmetry.space_group_name_H-M   'P 1'
#
loop_
_entity.id
_entity.type
_entity.pdbx_description
1 polymer ?
#
loop_
_entity_poly.entity_id
_entity_poly.type
_entity_poly.pdbx_seq_one_letter_code
_entity_poly.pdbx_strand_id
1 'polypeptide(L)' 'MVGDGATDLEAAPPADAFIGFGGNQIREAVRSRADWYVTDFEVLRKALE' A
#
# COMPACT_ATOMS: atom_id res chain seq x y z
N MET A 1 4.44 2.16 5.92
CA MET A 1 4.45 0.74 5.51
C MET A 1 4.00 0.63 4.06
N VAL A 2 4.57 -0.29 3.27
CA VAL A 2 4.13 -0.56 1.88
C VAL A 2 3.94 -2.07 1.72
N GLY A 3 2.78 -2.52 1.25
CA GLY A 3 2.51 -3.96 1.09
C GLY A 3 1.14 -4.29 0.50
N ASP A 4 0.92 -5.55 0.10
CA ASP A 4 -0.33 -6.02 -0.49
C ASP A 4 -1.25 -6.71 0.54
N GLY A 5 -0.73 -7.04 1.72
CA GLY A 5 -1.37 -7.90 2.70
C GLY A 5 -2.12 -7.16 3.80
N ALA A 6 -3.02 -7.88 4.47
CA ALA A 6 -3.73 -7.38 5.66
C ALA A 6 -2.77 -7.12 6.83
N THR A 7 -1.70 -7.92 6.97
CA THR A 7 -0.67 -7.72 8.00
C THR A 7 0.13 -6.44 7.77
N ASP A 8 0.32 -6.02 6.51
CA ASP A 8 1.00 -4.77 6.18
C ASP A 8 0.11 -3.57 6.54
N LEU A 9 -1.19 -3.68 6.24
CA LEU A 9 -2.20 -2.70 6.61
C LEU A 9 -2.29 -2.52 8.14
N GLU A 10 -2.24 -3.62 8.90
CA GLU A 10 -2.28 -3.59 10.37
C GLU A 10 -1.02 -3.01 11.02
N ALA A 11 0.10 -2.92 10.29
CA ALA A 11 1.35 -2.36 10.78
C ALA A 11 1.35 -0.81 10.83
N ALA A 12 0.25 -0.16 10.45
CA ALA A 12 0.03 1.28 10.57
C ALA A 12 -1.20 1.54 11.46
N PRO A 13 -1.03 1.83 12.77
CA PRO A 13 0.22 2.12 13.52
C PRO A 13 1.05 0.87 13.89
N PRO A 14 2.38 1.00 14.17
CA PRO A 14 3.13 2.23 14.47
C PRO A 14 3.67 2.99 13.24
N ALA A 15 3.54 2.45 12.03
CA ALA A 15 3.84 3.25 10.84
C ALA A 15 2.85 4.41 10.71
N ASP A 16 3.35 5.59 10.31
CA ASP A 16 2.52 6.81 10.20
C ASP A 16 1.51 6.76 9.05
N ALA A 17 1.77 5.94 8.03
CA ALA A 17 0.91 5.75 6.87
C ALA A 17 1.13 4.37 6.24
N PHE A 18 0.11 3.88 5.54
CA PHE A 18 0.15 2.65 4.76
C PHE A 18 -0.16 2.89 3.27
N ILE A 19 0.75 2.43 2.42
CA ILE A 19 0.60 2.43 0.96
C ILE A 19 0.33 0.99 0.51
N GLY A 20 -0.90 0.71 0.07
CA GLY A 20 -1.26 -0.58 -0.50
C GLY A 20 -0.64 -0.78 -1.88
N PHE A 21 -0.06 -1.96 -2.11
CA PHE A 21 0.55 -2.32 -3.39
C PHE A 21 -0.21 -3.47 -4.06
N GLY A 22 -0.72 -3.22 -5.26
CA GLY A 22 -1.55 -4.18 -6.01
C GLY A 22 -0.95 -4.69 -7.31
N GLY A 23 0.36 -4.51 -7.55
CA GLY A 23 0.97 -4.79 -8.85
C GLY A 23 0.96 -6.27 -9.27
N ASN A 24 0.89 -7.19 -8.30
CA ASN A 24 0.76 -8.62 -8.56
C ASN A 24 -0.67 -9.13 -8.37
N GLN A 25 -1.33 -8.72 -7.29
CA GLN A 25 -2.68 -9.13 -6.93
C GLN A 25 -3.40 -7.97 -6.25
N ILE A 26 -4.66 -7.74 -6.65
CA ILE A 26 -5.50 -6.72 -6.00
C ILE A 26 -6.33 -7.40 -4.91
N ARG A 27 -6.10 -6.99 -3.66
CA ARG A 27 -6.92 -7.41 -2.52
C ARG A 27 -7.83 -6.26 -2.13
N GLU A 28 -9.11 -6.34 -2.47
CA GLU A 28 -10.07 -5.25 -2.23
C GLU A 28 -10.19 -4.83 -0.76
N ALA A 29 -10.01 -5.77 0.18
CA ALA A 29 -9.96 -5.48 1.61
C ALA A 29 -8.76 -4.57 1.99
N VAL A 30 -7.64 -4.68 1.30
CA VAL A 30 -6.45 -3.84 1.52
C VAL A 30 -6.58 -2.52 0.75
N ARG A 31 -7.02 -2.58 -0.51
CA ARG A 31 -7.22 -1.40 -1.36
C ARG A 31 -8.20 -0.39 -0.76
N SER A 32 -9.32 -0.86 -0.21
CA SER A 32 -10.35 -0.02 0.38
C SER A 32 -9.95 0.63 1.71
N ARG A 33 -8.87 0.15 2.35
CA ARG A 33 -8.41 0.58 3.67
C ARG A 33 -7.05 1.27 3.65
N ALA A 34 -6.36 1.29 2.51
CA ALA A 34 -5.06 1.94 2.39
C ALA A 34 -5.19 3.46 2.29
N ASP A 35 -4.29 4.20 2.93
CA ASP A 35 -4.23 5.68 2.81
C ASP A 35 -3.93 6.09 1.37
N TRP A 36 -3.10 5.27 0.71
CA TRP A 36 -2.81 5.38 -0.71
C TRP A 36 -2.64 3.99 -1.33
N TYR A 37 -2.94 3.85 -2.62
CA TYR A 37 -2.85 2.57 -3.31
C TYR A 37 -2.24 2.74 -4.69
N VAL A 38 -1.28 1.89 -5.02
CA VAL A 38 -0.60 1.87 -6.31
C VAL A 38 -0.49 0.44 -6.85
N THR A 39 -0.42 0.30 -8.17
CA THR A 39 -0.24 -1.00 -8.84
C THR A 39 1.06 -1.09 -9.62
N ASP A 40 1.88 -0.03 -9.58
CA ASP A 40 3.16 0.05 -10.28
C ASP A 40 4.16 0.76 -9.37
N PHE A 41 5.35 0.19 -9.20
CA PHE A 41 6.40 0.80 -8.42
C PHE A 41 6.96 2.06 -9.06
N GLU A 42 6.84 2.27 -10.37
CA GLU A 42 7.25 3.53 -10.97
C GLU A 42 6.35 4.71 -10.57
N VAL A 43 5.05 4.46 -10.33
CA VAL A 43 4.16 5.49 -9.77
C VAL A 43 4.61 5.85 -8.36
N LEU A 44 4.94 4.84 -7.54
CA LEU A 44 5.45 5.06 -6.20
C LEU A 44 6.79 5.81 -6.20
N ARG A 45 7.73 5.39 -7.05
CA ARG A 45 9.07 5.98 -7.15
C ARG A 45 9.00 7.45 -7.54
N LYS A 46 8.26 7.80 -8.59
CA LYS A 46 8.10 9.18 -9.06
C LYS A 46 7.43 10.12 -8.04
N ALA A 47 6.58 9.58 -7.17
CA ALA A 47 5.91 10.37 -6.14
C ALA A 47 6.78 10.62 -4.90
N LEU A 48 7.86 9.86 -4.74
CA LEU A 48 8.81 9.96 -3.62
C LEU A 48 10.12 10.67 -4.01
N GLU A 49 10.27 11.06 -5.28
CA GLU A 49 11.30 12.00 -5.75
C GLU A 49 11.01 13.43 -5.23
#